data_AF-A0A355DFN9-F1
#
_entry.id   AF-A0A355DFN9-F1
#
_cell.length_a   1.000
_cell.length_b   1.000
_cell.length_c   1.000
_cell.angle_alpha   90.00
_cell.angle_beta   90.00
_cell.angle_gamma   90.00
#
_symmetry.space_group_name_H-M   'P 1'
#
loop_
_entity.id
_entity.type
_entity.pdbx_description
1 polymer ?
#
loop_
_entity_poly.entity_id
_entity_poly.type
_entity_poly.pdbx_seq_one_letter_code
_entity_poly.pdbx_strand_id
1 'polypeptide(L)'
;MVADGDRGRLDGPPAEHGLVDFGLGPYVHGTPSRRFPVYTRGNAGEVYPEVVYPLSATIAQALGGDPFGDAIRAMGVLTAAECSEDADIHMGVFGGYAYLNLSESRVIAVRTPGVTLAETDATFLGSEGVAPPHVARAGDRNLLATLRGVRHGLRVLATRSLPTLDAHIAEADLWRRSLPDVAAATDDELVELMTASAPMLNRMFTDHLLVSAGAGAGLTLLQMACADRLDDGTLALVLLSGIGDVASAEPSFALWDLGRMVAADPALTALFDEGMDDL
;
A
#
# COMPACT_ATOMS: atom_id res chain seq x y z
N MET A 1 -55.70 -5.79 1.55
CA MET A 1 -55.80 -5.91 3.02
C MET A 1 -55.58 -7.37 3.38
N VAL A 2 -54.32 -7.74 3.57
CA VAL A 2 -53.87 -9.05 4.06
C VAL A 2 -52.73 -8.72 5.01
N ALA A 3 -52.95 -8.89 6.31
CA ALA A 3 -51.97 -8.76 7.38
C ALA A 3 -51.26 -10.12 7.51
N ASP A 4 -49.96 -10.16 7.24
CA ASP A 4 -48.85 -10.05 8.21
C ASP A 4 -48.68 -11.34 9.00
N GLY A 5 -47.80 -12.18 8.46
CA GLY A 5 -47.37 -13.45 9.01
C GLY A 5 -45.90 -13.37 9.39
N ASP A 6 -45.65 -13.67 10.66
CA ASP A 6 -44.49 -14.38 11.18
C ASP A 6 -43.11 -13.73 10.97
N ARG A 7 -42.81 -12.72 11.81
CA ARG A 7 -41.42 -12.36 12.14
C ARG A 7 -40.95 -13.27 13.27
N GLY A 8 -40.12 -14.24 12.91
CA GLY A 8 -39.43 -15.13 13.85
C GLY A 8 -38.72 -14.33 14.95
N ARG A 9 -39.20 -14.53 16.18
CA ARG A 9 -38.72 -13.95 17.42
C ARG A 9 -37.46 -14.70 17.84
N LEU A 10 -36.31 -14.02 17.88
CA LEU A 10 -35.07 -14.55 18.44
C LEU A 10 -35.14 -14.49 19.98
N ASP A 11 -35.85 -15.44 20.58
CA ASP A 11 -35.86 -15.63 22.04
C ASP A 11 -34.64 -16.51 22.42
N GLY A 12 -33.45 -15.90 22.46
CA GLY A 12 -32.26 -16.42 23.14
C GLY A 12 -31.97 -15.61 24.40
N PRO A 13 -31.38 -16.20 25.47
CA PRO A 13 -31.07 -15.45 26.68
C PRO A 13 -30.10 -14.31 26.35
N PRO A 14 -30.21 -13.14 27.03
CA PRO A 14 -29.23 -12.08 26.88
C PRO A 14 -27.86 -12.63 27.25
N ALA A 15 -26.88 -12.48 26.36
CA ALA A 15 -25.50 -12.89 26.63
C ALA A 15 -24.92 -11.98 27.73
N GLU A 16 -25.19 -12.32 28.99
CA GLU A 16 -24.51 -11.79 30.18
C GLU A 16 -23.11 -12.39 30.33
N HIS A 17 -22.29 -12.38 29.28
CA HIS A 17 -20.86 -12.60 29.38
C HIS A 17 -20.21 -11.59 28.45
N GLY A 18 -19.77 -10.46 29.01
CA GLY A 18 -18.86 -9.57 28.30
C GLY A 18 -17.65 -10.40 27.86
N LEU A 19 -17.58 -10.68 26.57
CA LEU A 19 -16.40 -11.26 25.96
C LEU A 19 -15.30 -10.21 26.14
N VAL A 20 -14.44 -10.41 27.14
CA VAL A 20 -13.15 -9.75 27.19
C VAL A 20 -12.40 -10.29 26.00
N ASP A 21 -12.39 -9.52 24.93
CA ASP A 21 -11.63 -9.86 23.75
C ASP A 21 -10.15 -9.74 24.09
N PHE A 22 -9.47 -10.87 24.22
CA PHE A 22 -8.07 -10.96 24.64
C PHE A 22 -7.07 -10.44 23.60
N GLY A 23 -7.55 -9.78 22.54
CA GLY A 23 -6.69 -9.38 21.43
C GLY A 23 -6.21 -10.58 20.63
N LEU A 24 -7.00 -11.67 20.55
CA LEU A 24 -6.72 -12.90 19.81
C LEU A 24 -7.79 -13.21 18.74
N GLY A 25 -8.67 -12.26 18.46
CA GLY A 25 -9.70 -12.41 17.44
C GLY A 25 -9.14 -12.33 16.01
N PRO A 26 -10.01 -12.45 14.99
CA PRO A 26 -9.61 -12.50 13.59
C PRO A 26 -8.83 -11.26 13.12
N TYR A 27 -8.94 -10.14 13.85
CA TYR A 27 -8.24 -8.88 13.55
C TYR A 27 -6.74 -8.89 13.91
N VAL A 28 -6.21 -9.89 14.63
CA VAL A 28 -4.75 -10.07 14.86
C VAL A 28 -4.20 -11.41 14.39
N HIS A 29 -5.08 -12.29 13.90
CA HIS A 29 -4.75 -13.64 13.42
C HIS A 29 -5.48 -13.92 12.10
N GLY A 30 -4.86 -13.46 11.02
CA GLY A 30 -5.22 -13.81 9.66
C GLY A 30 -5.03 -15.30 9.34
N THR A 31 -5.52 -15.71 8.17
CA THR A 31 -5.40 -17.07 7.65
C THR A 31 -4.33 -17.11 6.56
N PRO A 32 -3.20 -17.81 6.75
CA PRO A 32 -2.15 -17.88 5.73
C PRO A 32 -2.59 -18.74 4.54
N SER A 33 -2.18 -18.34 3.33
CA SER A 33 -2.47 -19.07 2.11
C SER A 33 -1.68 -20.39 2.04
N ARG A 34 -2.36 -21.48 1.67
CA ARG A 34 -1.71 -22.77 1.36
C ARG A 34 -0.96 -22.72 0.04
N ARG A 35 -1.45 -21.92 -0.91
CA ARG A 35 -0.82 -21.72 -2.21
C ARG A 35 0.43 -20.84 -2.10
N PHE A 36 0.39 -19.82 -1.25
CA PHE A 36 1.47 -18.84 -1.08
C PHE A 36 1.91 -18.80 0.40
N PRO A 37 2.69 -19.79 0.88
CA PRO A 37 2.83 -20.03 2.32
C PRO A 37 3.96 -19.25 3.01
N VAL A 38 4.81 -18.55 2.26
CA VAL A 38 5.95 -17.81 2.83
C VAL A 38 5.60 -16.33 2.92
N TYR A 39 5.59 -15.83 4.15
CA TYR A 39 5.37 -14.43 4.50
C TYR A 39 6.65 -13.87 5.13
N THR A 40 6.89 -12.57 4.95
CA THR A 40 8.07 -11.88 5.51
C THR A 40 7.68 -10.58 6.18
N ARG A 41 8.42 -10.24 7.24
CA ARG A 41 8.31 -8.98 7.93
C ARG A 41 9.42 -8.01 7.53
N GLY A 42 10.46 -8.41 6.81
CA GLY A 42 11.58 -7.54 6.41
C GLY A 42 11.14 -6.14 5.96
N ASN A 43 10.48 -6.03 4.80
CA ASN A 43 9.94 -4.76 4.33
C ASN A 43 8.77 -4.24 5.17
N ALA A 44 7.87 -5.13 5.61
CA ALA A 44 6.68 -4.71 6.35
C ALA A 44 7.01 -4.08 7.71
N GLY A 45 8.07 -4.53 8.38
CA GLY A 45 8.52 -4.05 9.69
C GLY A 45 9.21 -2.70 9.63
N GLU A 46 9.69 -2.28 8.46
CA GLU A 46 10.22 -0.92 8.24
C GLU A 46 9.11 0.11 8.01
N VAL A 47 7.94 -0.33 7.52
CA VAL A 47 6.85 0.54 7.07
C VAL A 47 5.67 0.54 8.04
N TYR A 48 5.30 -0.63 8.57
CA TYR A 48 4.15 -0.79 9.46
C TYR A 48 4.57 -0.64 10.93
N PRO A 49 3.61 -0.30 11.81
CA PRO A 49 3.84 -0.31 13.25
C PRO A 49 4.41 -1.65 13.74
N GLU A 50 5.12 -1.60 14.87
CA GLU A 50 5.64 -2.80 15.51
C GLU A 50 4.52 -3.81 15.77
N VAL A 51 3.39 -3.35 16.33
CA VAL A 51 2.18 -4.14 16.52
C VAL A 51 1.00 -3.43 15.87
N VAL A 52 0.22 -4.18 15.10
CA VAL A 52 -1.03 -3.69 14.50
C VAL A 52 -2.13 -3.73 15.56
N TYR A 53 -2.71 -2.56 15.85
CA TYR A 53 -3.81 -2.46 16.80
C TYR A 53 -5.13 -2.97 16.19
N PRO A 54 -6.06 -3.51 17.02
CA PRO A 54 -7.34 -4.05 16.55
C PRO A 54 -8.15 -3.09 15.68
N LEU A 55 -8.18 -1.79 16.03
CA LEU A 55 -8.86 -0.78 15.24
C LEU A 55 -8.21 -0.62 13.85
N SER A 56 -6.89 -0.51 13.78
CA SER A 56 -6.15 -0.41 12.50
C SER A 56 -6.38 -1.63 11.62
N ALA A 57 -6.33 -2.83 12.21
CA ALA A 57 -6.62 -4.07 11.50
C ALA A 57 -8.07 -4.11 10.98
N THR A 58 -9.04 -3.68 11.79
CA THR A 58 -10.45 -3.63 11.41
C THR A 58 -10.69 -2.64 10.26
N ILE A 59 -10.08 -1.46 10.32
CA ILE A 59 -10.16 -0.47 9.24
C ILE A 59 -9.59 -1.05 7.95
N ALA A 60 -8.40 -1.66 8.01
CA ALA A 60 -7.75 -2.22 6.84
C ALA A 60 -8.53 -3.41 6.25
N GLN A 61 -9.00 -4.35 7.08
CA GLN A 61 -9.59 -5.61 6.62
C GLN A 61 -11.10 -5.52 6.36
N ALA A 62 -11.86 -4.90 7.26
CA ALA A 62 -13.32 -4.91 7.20
C ALA A 62 -13.89 -3.76 6.37
N LEU A 63 -13.21 -2.61 6.36
CA LEU A 63 -13.67 -1.41 5.67
C LEU A 63 -12.90 -1.16 4.38
N GLY A 64 -11.62 -1.53 4.36
CA GLY A 64 -10.68 -1.21 3.30
C GLY A 64 -10.77 -2.04 2.01
N GLY A 65 -11.65 -3.04 1.91
CA GLY A 65 -11.75 -3.93 0.74
C GLY A 65 -10.46 -4.71 0.42
N ASP A 66 -10.30 -5.19 -0.82
CA ASP A 66 -9.09 -5.92 -1.28
C ASP A 66 -8.39 -5.16 -2.44
N PRO A 67 -7.79 -3.99 -2.16
CA PRO A 67 -7.21 -3.15 -3.20
C PRO A 67 -5.97 -3.79 -3.86
N PHE A 68 -5.23 -4.61 -3.12
CA PHE A 68 -4.11 -5.39 -3.66
C PHE A 68 -4.59 -6.42 -4.67
N GLY A 69 -5.62 -7.20 -4.33
CA GLY A 69 -6.21 -8.16 -5.26
C GLY A 69 -6.79 -7.47 -6.48
N ASP A 70 -7.43 -6.31 -6.33
CA ASP A 70 -7.96 -5.55 -7.46
C ASP A 70 -6.84 -5.04 -8.38
N ALA A 71 -5.74 -4.52 -7.83
CA ALA A 71 -4.58 -4.12 -8.59
C ALA A 71 -3.94 -5.31 -9.35
N ILE A 72 -3.77 -6.46 -8.68
CA ILE A 72 -3.23 -7.66 -9.31
C ILE A 72 -4.16 -8.21 -10.39
N ARG A 73 -5.48 -8.19 -10.18
CA ARG A 73 -6.48 -8.55 -11.20
C ARG A 73 -6.37 -7.62 -12.41
N ALA A 74 -6.16 -6.33 -12.19
CA ALA A 74 -5.96 -5.35 -13.27
C ALA A 74 -4.64 -5.54 -14.04
N MET A 75 -3.57 -5.97 -13.36
CA MET A 75 -2.30 -6.37 -13.99
C MET A 75 -2.44 -7.70 -14.76
N GLY A 76 -3.26 -8.61 -14.25
CA GLY A 76 -3.53 -9.93 -14.84
C GLY A 76 -2.41 -10.95 -14.63
N VAL A 77 -1.48 -10.68 -13.71
CA VAL A 77 -0.32 -11.53 -13.38
C VAL A 77 -0.67 -12.71 -12.48
N LEU A 78 -1.74 -12.61 -11.70
CA LEU A 78 -2.40 -13.72 -11.02
C LEU A 78 -3.86 -13.84 -11.50
N THR A 79 -4.38 -15.06 -11.50
CA THR A 79 -5.78 -15.32 -11.88
C THR A 79 -6.71 -15.30 -10.67
N ALA A 80 -7.99 -14.99 -10.88
CA ALA A 80 -8.98 -15.03 -9.80
C ALA A 80 -9.07 -16.40 -9.11
N ALA A 81 -8.89 -17.49 -9.85
CA ALA A 81 -8.86 -18.85 -9.29
C ALA A 81 -7.63 -19.13 -8.41
N GLU A 82 -6.51 -18.43 -8.64
CA GLU A 82 -5.35 -18.51 -7.76
C GLU A 82 -5.53 -17.67 -6.49
N CYS A 83 -6.43 -16.69 -6.56
CA CYS A 83 -6.75 -15.76 -5.48
C CYS A 83 -8.07 -16.10 -4.76
N SER A 84 -8.63 -17.30 -4.98
CA SER A 84 -9.96 -17.67 -4.46
C SER A 84 -9.92 -18.43 -3.13
N GLU A 85 -8.74 -18.57 -2.53
CA GLU A 85 -8.60 -19.15 -1.19
C GLU A 85 -9.12 -18.14 -0.16
N ASP A 86 -9.87 -18.62 0.84
CA ASP A 86 -10.27 -17.81 2.00
C ASP A 86 -9.06 -17.64 2.93
N ALA A 87 -8.14 -16.77 2.50
CA ALA A 87 -6.84 -16.53 3.11
C ALA A 87 -6.32 -15.12 2.77
N ASP A 88 -5.38 -14.66 3.59
CA ASP A 88 -4.63 -13.41 3.43
C ASP A 88 -3.55 -13.57 2.35
N ILE A 89 -3.95 -13.47 1.09
CA ILE A 89 -3.07 -13.78 -0.04
C ILE A 89 -1.94 -12.77 -0.21
N HIS A 90 -2.22 -11.47 -0.07
CA HIS A 90 -1.26 -10.40 -0.36
C HIS A 90 -0.46 -9.97 0.88
N MET A 91 -1.18 -9.79 1.98
CA MET A 91 -0.66 -9.35 3.26
C MET A 91 -1.57 -9.92 4.33
N GLY A 92 -0.99 -10.36 5.46
CA GLY A 92 -1.74 -10.82 6.61
C GLY A 92 -1.18 -10.24 7.91
N VAL A 93 -2.01 -10.20 8.94
CA VAL A 93 -1.58 -9.92 10.31
C VAL A 93 -1.57 -11.23 11.08
N PHE A 94 -0.39 -11.66 11.54
CA PHE A 94 -0.24 -12.92 12.30
C PHE A 94 0.36 -12.63 13.66
N GLY A 95 -0.39 -12.90 14.73
CA GLY A 95 0.05 -12.61 16.10
C GLY A 95 0.21 -11.13 16.37
N GLY A 96 -0.58 -10.27 15.69
CA GLY A 96 -0.50 -8.82 15.82
C GLY A 96 0.57 -8.16 14.94
N TYR A 97 1.35 -8.92 14.17
CA TYR A 97 2.40 -8.38 13.30
C TYR A 97 1.97 -8.45 11.83
N ALA A 98 2.14 -7.37 11.09
CA ALA A 98 1.93 -7.35 9.63
C ALA A 98 3.05 -8.09 8.89
N TYR A 99 2.67 -8.86 7.87
CA TYR A 99 3.58 -9.54 6.95
C TYR A 99 3.09 -9.41 5.51
N LEU A 100 4.03 -9.25 4.58
CA LEU A 100 3.78 -9.32 3.15
C LEU A 100 3.99 -10.75 2.63
N ASN A 101 3.22 -11.16 1.62
CA ASN A 101 3.35 -12.49 1.04
C ASN A 101 4.50 -12.54 0.01
N LEU A 102 5.63 -13.09 0.46
CA LEU A 102 6.80 -13.28 -0.38
C LEU A 102 6.57 -14.36 -1.45
N SER A 103 5.80 -15.42 -1.14
CA SER A 103 5.51 -16.48 -2.12
C SER A 103 4.73 -15.96 -3.31
N GLU A 104 3.74 -15.10 -3.05
CA GLU A 104 2.98 -14.43 -4.08
C GLU A 104 3.88 -13.56 -4.97
N SER A 105 4.66 -12.69 -4.35
CA SER A 105 5.60 -11.79 -5.04
C SER A 105 6.59 -12.55 -5.91
N ARG A 106 7.11 -13.69 -5.42
CA ARG A 106 7.99 -14.59 -6.20
C ARG A 106 7.28 -15.18 -7.43
N VAL A 107 5.99 -15.55 -7.33
CA VAL A 107 5.23 -16.04 -8.48
C VAL A 107 5.00 -14.92 -9.51
N ILE A 108 4.75 -13.69 -9.06
CA ILE A 108 4.66 -12.52 -9.95
C ILE A 108 6.00 -12.31 -10.68
N ALA A 109 7.13 -12.43 -9.98
CA ALA A 109 8.46 -12.34 -10.56
C ALA A 109 8.70 -13.43 -11.63
N VAL A 110 8.36 -14.70 -11.34
CA VAL A 110 8.45 -15.82 -12.32
C VAL A 110 7.68 -15.53 -13.62
N ARG A 111 6.61 -14.71 -13.53
CA ARG A 111 5.75 -14.37 -14.66
C ARG A 111 6.10 -13.06 -15.35
N THR A 112 7.05 -12.29 -14.81
CA THR A 112 7.42 -10.96 -15.30
C THR A 112 8.79 -11.03 -15.97
N PRO A 113 8.88 -10.92 -17.31
CA PRO A 113 10.15 -10.96 -18.01
C PRO A 113 11.10 -9.86 -17.53
N GLY A 114 12.36 -10.22 -17.28
CA GLY A 114 13.39 -9.29 -16.82
C GLY A 114 13.44 -9.08 -15.31
N VAL A 115 12.52 -9.66 -14.54
CA VAL A 115 12.56 -9.62 -13.06
C VAL A 115 13.10 -10.94 -12.52
N THR A 116 14.05 -10.88 -11.59
CA THR A 116 14.59 -12.07 -10.93
C THR A 116 14.00 -12.27 -9.53
N LEU A 117 14.03 -13.53 -9.06
CA LEU A 117 13.65 -13.85 -7.68
C LEU A 117 14.58 -13.19 -6.66
N ALA A 118 15.86 -13.04 -6.99
CA ALA A 118 16.84 -12.42 -6.10
C ALA A 118 16.54 -10.93 -5.88
N GLU A 119 16.22 -10.18 -6.94
CA GLU A 119 15.79 -8.78 -6.83
C GLU A 119 14.47 -8.63 -6.08
N THR A 120 13.53 -9.54 -6.32
CA THR A 120 12.26 -9.59 -5.59
C THR A 120 12.49 -9.85 -4.11
N ASP A 121 13.27 -10.87 -3.77
CA ASP A 121 13.61 -11.21 -2.39
C ASP A 121 14.34 -10.04 -1.70
N ALA A 122 15.30 -9.40 -2.37
CA ALA A 122 15.99 -8.23 -1.82
C ALA A 122 15.04 -7.07 -1.49
N THR A 123 14.00 -6.87 -2.31
CA THR A 123 12.99 -5.83 -2.09
C THR A 123 12.12 -6.12 -0.86
N PHE A 124 11.73 -7.38 -0.64
CA PHE A 124 10.76 -7.74 0.40
C PHE A 124 11.39 -8.22 1.73
N LEU A 125 12.59 -8.80 1.70
CA LEU A 125 13.29 -9.30 2.90
C LEU A 125 14.01 -8.20 3.68
N GLY A 126 14.23 -7.02 3.08
CA GLY A 126 14.95 -5.92 3.72
C GLY A 126 16.26 -6.40 4.36
N SER A 127 16.50 -6.00 5.61
CA SER A 127 17.68 -6.41 6.37
C SER A 127 17.61 -7.82 6.99
N GLU A 128 16.44 -8.48 7.02
CA GLU A 128 16.27 -9.78 7.68
C GLU A 128 17.04 -10.90 6.97
N GLY A 129 17.24 -10.78 5.65
CA GLY A 129 18.13 -11.63 4.84
C GLY A 129 17.84 -13.14 4.84
N VAL A 130 16.76 -13.58 5.48
CA VAL A 130 16.46 -15.00 5.70
C VAL A 130 14.99 -15.29 5.40
N ALA A 131 14.76 -16.00 4.30
CA ALA A 131 13.50 -16.70 4.06
C ALA A 131 13.78 -18.07 3.42
N PRO A 132 12.87 -19.05 3.57
CA PRO A 132 12.99 -20.31 2.85
C PRO A 132 13.16 -20.07 1.34
N PRO A 133 14.03 -20.84 0.66
CA PRO A 133 14.23 -20.70 -0.77
C PRO A 133 12.93 -20.96 -1.52
N HIS A 134 12.74 -20.28 -2.66
CA HIS A 134 11.59 -20.53 -3.51
C HIS A 134 11.60 -21.97 -4.04
N VAL A 135 10.53 -22.73 -3.77
CA VAL A 135 10.32 -24.06 -4.32
C VAL A 135 9.31 -23.94 -5.45
N ALA A 136 9.81 -24.05 -6.69
CA ALA A 136 8.99 -23.92 -7.89
C ALA A 136 7.85 -24.95 -7.90
N ARG A 137 6.62 -24.49 -8.15
CA ARG A 137 5.44 -25.33 -8.32
C ARG A 137 4.99 -25.30 -9.78
N ALA A 138 4.33 -26.37 -10.23
CA ALA A 138 3.87 -26.50 -11.61
C ALA A 138 2.98 -25.34 -12.07
N GLY A 139 2.20 -24.75 -11.14
CA GLY A 139 1.31 -23.63 -11.41
C GLY A 139 1.96 -22.25 -11.36
N ASP A 140 3.27 -22.13 -11.05
CA ASP A 140 3.91 -20.81 -10.95
C ASP A 140 4.13 -20.20 -12.33
N ARG A 141 4.42 -21.04 -13.33
CA ARG A 141 4.48 -20.64 -14.73
C ARG A 141 3.08 -20.61 -15.34
N ASN A 142 2.72 -19.48 -15.94
CA ASN A 142 1.44 -19.33 -16.63
C ASN A 142 1.61 -18.37 -17.82
N LEU A 143 1.69 -18.92 -19.03
CA LEU A 143 1.95 -18.14 -20.25
C LEU A 143 0.89 -17.06 -20.50
N LEU A 144 -0.39 -17.35 -20.20
CA LEU A 144 -1.46 -16.38 -20.39
C LEU A 144 -1.37 -15.24 -19.37
N ALA A 145 -1.04 -15.53 -18.12
CA ALA A 145 -0.82 -14.51 -17.10
C ALA A 145 0.41 -13.64 -17.43
N THR A 146 1.51 -14.27 -17.87
CA THR A 146 2.69 -13.56 -18.38
C THR A 146 2.34 -12.63 -19.54
N LEU A 147 1.57 -13.09 -20.53
CA LEU A 147 1.16 -12.25 -21.67
C LEU A 147 0.27 -11.09 -21.24
N ARG A 148 -0.62 -11.29 -20.25
CA ARG A 148 -1.44 -10.20 -19.67
C ARG A 148 -0.56 -9.18 -18.95
N GLY A 149 0.39 -9.63 -18.13
CA GLY A 149 1.35 -8.77 -17.44
C GLY A 149 2.20 -7.95 -18.42
N VAL A 150 2.74 -8.57 -19.47
CA VAL A 150 3.49 -7.86 -20.53
C VAL A 150 2.60 -6.84 -21.23
N ARG A 151 1.37 -7.20 -21.59
CA ARG A 151 0.41 -6.26 -22.19
C ARG A 151 0.10 -5.09 -21.25
N HIS A 152 -0.03 -5.35 -19.95
CA HIS A 152 -0.22 -4.31 -18.94
C HIS A 152 0.99 -3.39 -18.87
N GLY A 153 2.21 -3.92 -18.75
CA GLY A 153 3.45 -3.14 -18.75
C GLY A 153 3.62 -2.27 -20.00
N LEU A 154 3.33 -2.81 -21.19
CA LEU A 154 3.36 -2.02 -22.43
C LEU A 154 2.33 -0.88 -22.43
N ARG A 155 1.15 -1.09 -21.82
CA ARG A 155 0.15 -0.03 -21.66
C ARG A 155 0.67 1.06 -20.72
N VAL A 156 1.25 0.68 -19.58
CA VAL A 156 1.85 1.61 -18.61
C VAL A 156 2.91 2.47 -19.29
N LEU A 157 3.84 1.87 -20.05
CA LEU A 157 4.88 2.61 -20.77
C LEU A 157 4.34 3.53 -21.89
N ALA A 158 3.17 3.20 -22.43
CA ALA A 158 2.51 4.02 -23.44
C ALA A 158 1.64 5.15 -22.84
N THR A 159 1.39 5.13 -21.53
CA THR A 159 0.60 6.15 -20.82
C THR A 159 1.29 7.52 -20.90
N ARG A 160 0.53 8.55 -21.25
CA ARG A 160 1.01 9.94 -21.36
C ARG A 160 0.38 10.90 -20.35
N SER A 161 -0.70 10.48 -19.71
CA SER A 161 -1.41 11.24 -18.69
C SER A 161 -2.13 10.30 -17.73
N LEU A 162 -2.40 10.78 -16.52
CA LEU A 162 -3.07 10.04 -15.45
C LEU A 162 -4.33 10.79 -14.98
N PRO A 163 -5.37 10.93 -15.83
CA PRO A 163 -6.56 11.70 -15.48
C PRO A 163 -7.30 11.14 -14.24
N THR A 164 -7.16 9.85 -13.96
CA THR A 164 -7.68 9.24 -12.73
C THR A 164 -6.99 9.80 -11.48
N LEU A 165 -5.67 10.07 -11.55
CA LEU A 165 -4.94 10.67 -10.45
C LEU A 165 -5.40 12.12 -10.22
N ASP A 166 -5.60 12.89 -11.29
CA ASP A 166 -6.14 14.26 -11.19
C ASP A 166 -7.53 14.27 -10.53
N ALA A 167 -8.38 13.30 -10.91
CA ALA A 167 -9.69 13.13 -10.29
C ALA A 167 -9.60 12.76 -8.81
N HIS A 168 -8.65 11.89 -8.44
CA HIS A 168 -8.43 11.50 -7.04
C HIS A 168 -7.93 12.67 -6.19
N ILE A 169 -7.05 13.51 -6.72
CA ILE A 169 -6.60 14.73 -6.04
C ILE A 169 -7.80 15.65 -5.77
N ALA A 170 -8.64 15.89 -6.79
CA ALA A 170 -9.82 16.74 -6.64
C ALA A 170 -10.85 16.16 -5.64
N GLU A 171 -11.08 14.84 -5.66
CA GLU A 171 -11.96 14.14 -4.72
C GLU A 171 -11.43 14.21 -3.28
N ALA A 172 -10.13 14.00 -3.08
CA ALA A 172 -9.48 14.09 -1.77
C ALA A 172 -9.55 15.53 -1.20
N ASP A 173 -9.34 16.54 -2.04
CA ASP A 173 -9.47 17.95 -1.62
C ASP A 173 -10.91 18.35 -1.30
N LEU A 174 -11.89 17.79 -2.00
CA LEU A 174 -13.30 17.98 -1.67
C LEU A 174 -13.62 17.31 -0.32
N TRP A 175 -13.21 16.05 -0.14
CA TRP A 175 -13.40 15.31 1.09
C TRP A 175 -12.78 16.04 2.29
N ARG A 176 -11.53 16.48 2.16
CA ARG A 176 -10.82 17.25 3.19
C ARG A 176 -11.56 18.54 3.58
N ARG A 177 -12.14 19.25 2.61
CA ARG A 177 -12.93 20.47 2.86
C ARG A 177 -14.31 20.19 3.47
N SER A 178 -14.82 18.97 3.31
CA SER A 178 -16.10 18.54 3.88
C SER A 178 -15.98 17.98 5.31
N LEU A 179 -14.76 17.84 5.83
CA LEU A 179 -14.54 17.33 7.18
C LEU A 179 -15.21 18.25 8.22
N PRO A 180 -15.90 17.68 9.23
CA PRO A 180 -16.39 18.46 10.35
C PRO A 180 -15.22 19.03 11.16
N ASP A 181 -15.51 19.98 12.05
CA ASP A 181 -14.55 20.38 13.07
C ASP A 181 -14.28 19.17 13.99
N VAL A 182 -13.13 18.52 13.78
CA VAL A 182 -12.74 17.30 14.49
C VAL A 182 -12.67 17.53 16.01
N ALA A 183 -12.40 18.76 16.46
CA ALA A 183 -12.36 19.07 17.89
C ALA A 183 -13.75 19.18 18.53
N ALA A 184 -14.79 19.38 17.72
CA ALA A 184 -16.19 19.52 18.16
C ALA A 184 -17.07 18.33 17.77
N ALA A 185 -16.59 17.44 16.89
CA ALA A 185 -17.31 16.26 16.44
C ALA A 185 -17.46 15.23 17.58
N THR A 186 -18.57 14.51 17.55
CA THR A 186 -18.82 13.35 18.40
C THR A 186 -18.11 12.10 17.87
N ASP A 187 -17.86 11.12 18.74
CA ASP A 187 -17.26 9.85 18.34
C ASP A 187 -18.08 9.15 17.23
N ASP A 188 -19.41 9.21 17.29
CA ASP A 188 -20.31 8.62 16.28
C ASP A 188 -20.12 9.29 14.91
N GLU A 189 -20.01 10.63 14.86
CA GLU A 189 -19.75 11.37 13.62
C GLU A 189 -18.37 11.03 13.04
N LEU A 190 -17.36 10.83 13.88
CA LEU A 190 -16.02 10.43 13.45
C LEU A 190 -15.99 9.00 12.92
N VAL A 191 -16.70 8.07 13.56
CA VAL A 191 -16.83 6.68 13.10
C VAL A 191 -17.61 6.61 11.79
N GLU A 192 -18.70 7.37 11.65
CA GLU A 192 -19.46 7.46 10.40
C GLU A 192 -18.60 8.02 9.27
N LEU A 193 -17.89 9.13 9.52
CA LEU A 193 -16.97 9.73 8.56
C LEU A 193 -15.91 8.73 8.08
N MET A 194 -15.26 8.03 9.01
CA MET A 194 -14.26 7.02 8.71
C MET A 194 -14.87 5.88 7.86
N THR A 195 -16.00 5.33 8.29
CA THR A 195 -16.66 4.21 7.61
C THR A 195 -17.14 4.59 6.21
N ALA A 196 -17.73 5.78 6.06
CA ALA A 196 -18.21 6.31 4.78
C ALA A 196 -17.07 6.61 3.80
N SER A 197 -15.88 6.93 4.30
CA SER A 197 -14.70 7.20 3.46
C SER A 197 -14.05 5.93 2.89
N ALA A 198 -14.33 4.75 3.47
CA ALA A 198 -13.59 3.53 3.15
C ALA A 198 -13.66 3.09 1.66
N PRO A 199 -14.82 3.15 0.97
CA PRO A 199 -14.88 2.84 -0.47
C PRO A 199 -14.07 3.81 -1.34
N MET A 200 -14.02 5.10 -0.97
CA MET A 200 -13.20 6.10 -1.65
C MET A 200 -11.72 5.77 -1.45
N LEU A 201 -11.30 5.54 -0.21
CA LEU A 201 -9.91 5.20 0.13
C LEU A 201 -9.45 3.90 -0.55
N ASN A 202 -10.30 2.86 -0.57
CA ASN A 202 -10.00 1.61 -1.27
C ASN A 202 -9.72 1.86 -2.77
N ARG A 203 -10.63 2.56 -3.46
CA ARG A 203 -10.44 2.90 -4.88
C ARG A 203 -9.15 3.69 -5.12
N MET A 204 -8.92 4.73 -4.32
CA MET A 204 -7.72 5.56 -4.44
C MET A 204 -6.44 4.76 -4.20
N PHE A 205 -6.46 3.84 -3.24
CA PHE A 205 -5.33 3.00 -2.93
C PHE A 205 -5.07 1.95 -4.03
N THR A 206 -6.11 1.36 -4.64
CA THR A 206 -5.95 0.48 -5.81
C THR A 206 -5.25 1.18 -6.97
N ASP A 207 -5.67 2.40 -7.31
CA ASP A 207 -5.03 3.16 -8.39
C ASP A 207 -3.63 3.64 -7.99
N HIS A 208 -3.40 3.97 -6.71
CA HIS A 208 -2.07 4.26 -6.19
C HIS A 208 -1.11 3.07 -6.41
N LEU A 209 -1.54 1.84 -6.10
CA LEU A 209 -0.74 0.63 -6.32
C LEU A 209 -0.39 0.47 -7.81
N LEU A 210 -1.34 0.68 -8.71
CA LEU A 210 -1.11 0.56 -10.16
C LEU A 210 -0.17 1.65 -10.70
N VAL A 211 -0.38 2.90 -10.31
CA VAL A 211 0.43 4.04 -10.77
C VAL A 211 1.85 3.96 -10.22
N SER A 212 2.02 3.68 -8.93
CA SER A 212 3.34 3.58 -8.29
C SER A 212 4.14 2.39 -8.80
N ALA A 213 3.52 1.21 -8.95
CA ALA A 213 4.17 0.05 -9.54
C ALA A 213 4.59 0.33 -10.99
N GLY A 214 3.73 1.01 -11.76
CA GLY A 214 4.05 1.41 -13.13
C GLY A 214 5.21 2.40 -13.23
N ALA A 215 5.23 3.41 -12.36
CA ALA A 215 6.33 4.38 -12.27
C ALA A 215 7.65 3.70 -11.90
N GLY A 216 7.63 2.78 -10.92
CA GLY A 216 8.78 1.97 -10.53
C GLY A 216 9.32 1.13 -11.69
N ALA A 217 8.44 0.44 -12.42
CA ALA A 217 8.84 -0.34 -13.60
C ALA A 217 9.47 0.53 -14.70
N GLY A 218 8.93 1.74 -14.91
CA GLY A 218 9.52 2.72 -15.84
C GLY A 218 10.93 3.16 -15.42
N LEU A 219 11.14 3.42 -14.13
CA LEU A 219 12.45 3.75 -13.57
C LEU A 219 13.44 2.59 -13.76
N THR A 220 13.05 1.36 -13.44
CA THR A 220 13.91 0.17 -13.62
C THR A 220 14.33 0.01 -15.08
N LEU A 221 13.41 0.15 -16.03
CA LEU A 221 13.74 0.05 -17.45
C LEU A 221 14.70 1.16 -17.91
N LEU A 222 14.55 2.38 -17.37
CA LEU A 222 15.48 3.46 -17.64
C LEU A 222 16.87 3.18 -17.06
N GLN A 223 16.96 2.64 -15.84
CA GLN A 223 18.20 2.21 -15.22
C GLN A 223 18.91 1.13 -16.05
N MET A 224 18.17 0.12 -16.50
CA MET A 224 18.70 -0.94 -17.38
C MET A 224 19.21 -0.35 -18.70
N ALA A 225 18.45 0.55 -19.33
CA ALA A 225 18.87 1.19 -20.57
C ALA A 225 20.13 2.06 -20.40
N CYS A 226 20.27 2.76 -19.27
CA CYS A 226 21.47 3.54 -18.96
C CYS A 226 22.68 2.63 -18.69
N ALA A 227 22.52 1.55 -17.94
CA ALA A 227 23.57 0.56 -17.74
C ALA A 227 24.03 -0.05 -19.07
N ASP A 228 23.11 -0.50 -19.91
CA ASP A 228 23.42 -1.16 -21.18
C ASP A 228 24.04 -0.22 -22.24
N ARG A 229 23.65 1.05 -22.25
CA ARG A 229 24.03 2.01 -23.31
C ARG A 229 25.09 3.01 -22.90
N LEU A 230 25.21 3.29 -21.61
CA LEU A 230 26.07 4.34 -21.05
C LEU A 230 27.01 3.80 -19.97
N ASP A 231 26.98 2.49 -19.68
CA ASP A 231 27.79 1.82 -18.65
C ASP A 231 27.58 2.38 -17.23
N ASP A 232 26.43 3.04 -16.99
CA ASP A 232 26.08 3.63 -15.71
C ASP A 232 24.55 3.71 -15.53
N GLY A 233 23.99 2.78 -14.74
CA GLY A 233 22.56 2.77 -14.42
C GLY A 233 22.10 3.92 -13.52
N THR A 234 23.03 4.55 -12.76
CA THR A 234 22.70 5.64 -11.83
C THR A 234 22.31 6.92 -12.55
N LEU A 235 22.74 7.07 -13.82
CA LEU A 235 22.35 8.18 -14.70
C LEU A 235 20.83 8.28 -14.88
N ALA A 236 20.07 7.21 -14.71
CA ALA A 236 18.61 7.27 -14.75
C ALA A 236 18.04 8.30 -13.77
N LEU A 237 18.58 8.39 -12.54
CA LEU A 237 18.13 9.38 -11.55
C LEU A 237 18.50 10.80 -11.96
N VAL A 238 19.66 10.98 -12.61
CA VAL A 238 20.08 12.28 -13.16
C VAL A 238 19.18 12.69 -14.32
N LEU A 239 18.79 11.77 -15.20
CA LEU A 239 17.87 12.05 -16.31
C LEU A 239 16.47 12.42 -15.84
N LEU A 240 16.05 11.89 -14.70
CA LEU A 240 14.78 12.23 -14.06
C LEU A 240 14.90 13.47 -13.16
N SER A 241 16.13 13.90 -12.84
CA SER A 241 16.35 15.14 -12.09
C SER A 241 15.89 16.33 -12.93
N GLY A 242 15.04 17.17 -12.35
CA GLY A 242 14.42 18.29 -13.05
C GLY A 242 13.06 18.00 -13.70
N ILE A 243 12.51 16.79 -13.55
CA ILE A 243 11.07 16.61 -13.70
C ILE A 243 10.39 17.46 -12.61
N GLY A 244 9.66 18.49 -13.02
CA GLY A 244 8.92 19.39 -12.14
C GLY A 244 7.67 18.75 -11.54
N ASP A 245 6.90 19.55 -10.82
CA ASP A 245 5.57 19.18 -10.28
C ASP A 245 5.56 17.94 -9.38
N VAL A 246 6.70 17.67 -8.72
CA VAL A 246 6.81 16.63 -7.69
C VAL A 246 6.31 17.22 -6.37
N ALA A 247 5.09 16.86 -5.97
CA ALA A 247 4.45 17.37 -4.75
C ALA A 247 5.33 17.22 -3.48
N SER A 248 6.10 16.13 -3.37
CA SER A 248 7.00 15.92 -2.23
C SER A 248 8.23 16.83 -2.21
N ALA A 249 8.56 17.50 -3.32
CA ALA A 249 9.63 18.50 -3.37
C ALA A 249 9.16 19.89 -2.88
N GLU A 250 7.85 20.17 -2.89
CA GLU A 250 7.28 21.47 -2.49
C GLU A 250 7.71 21.93 -1.09
N PRO A 251 7.70 21.08 -0.04
CA PRO A 251 8.15 21.50 1.29
C PRO A 251 9.63 21.94 1.31
N SER A 252 10.48 21.37 0.46
CA SER A 252 11.91 21.73 0.42
C SER A 252 12.11 23.15 -0.10
N PHE A 253 11.29 23.60 -1.06
CA PHE A 253 11.31 24.99 -1.53
C PHE A 253 10.84 25.97 -0.45
N ALA A 254 9.77 25.63 0.27
CA ALA A 254 9.31 26.43 1.40
C ALA A 254 10.38 26.53 2.51
N LEU A 255 11.05 25.43 2.83
CA LEU A 255 12.17 25.41 3.79
C LEU A 255 13.36 26.25 3.30
N TRP A 256 13.66 26.22 2.00
CA TRP A 256 14.68 27.06 1.40
C TRP A 256 14.36 28.55 1.58
N ASP A 257 13.12 28.96 1.28
CA ASP A 257 12.67 30.34 1.43
C ASP A 257 12.69 30.79 2.91
N LEU A 258 12.24 29.93 3.83
CA LEU A 258 12.38 30.15 5.27
C LEU A 258 13.84 30.38 5.66
N GLY A 259 14.75 29.53 5.19
CA GLY A 259 16.18 29.68 5.43
C GLY A 259 16.76 30.97 4.85
N ARG A 260 16.22 31.46 3.72
CA ARG A 260 16.62 32.74 3.13
C ARG A 260 16.13 33.95 3.91
N MET A 261 14.95 33.88 4.50
CA MET A 261 14.45 34.91 5.40
C MET A 261 15.31 35.01 6.66
N VAL A 262 15.64 33.88 7.30
CA VAL A 262 16.50 33.85 8.50
C VAL A 262 17.87 34.46 8.19
N ALA A 263 18.52 34.03 7.12
CA ALA A 263 19.86 34.53 6.76
C ALA A 263 19.90 36.00 6.33
N ALA A 264 18.75 36.58 5.93
CA ALA A 264 18.64 37.99 5.61
C ALA A 264 18.40 38.86 6.84
N ASP A 265 18.06 38.27 7.99
CA ASP A 265 17.85 38.95 9.27
C ASP A 265 19.01 38.63 10.24
N PRO A 266 19.89 39.61 10.54
CA PRO A 266 21.00 39.41 11.46
C PRO A 266 20.58 38.99 12.87
N ALA A 267 19.41 39.41 13.36
CA ALA A 267 18.93 39.06 14.69
C ALA A 267 18.47 37.60 14.73
N LEU A 268 17.74 37.13 13.72
CA LEU A 268 17.36 35.72 13.61
C LEU A 268 18.59 34.83 13.39
N THR A 269 19.52 35.26 12.53
CA THR A 269 20.77 34.52 12.31
C THR A 269 21.55 34.33 13.62
N ALA A 270 21.71 35.39 14.42
CA ALA A 270 22.40 35.31 15.71
C ALA A 270 21.72 34.32 16.68
N LEU A 271 20.38 34.32 16.74
CA LEU A 271 19.63 33.36 17.56
C LEU A 271 19.83 31.90 17.12
N PHE A 272 19.89 31.64 15.81
CA PHE A 272 20.17 30.29 15.30
C PHE A 272 21.64 29.88 15.52
N ASP A 273 22.58 30.82 15.44
CA ASP A 273 24.02 30.58 15.69
C ASP A 273 24.32 30.29 17.17
N GLU A 274 23.52 30.80 18.10
CA GLU A 274 23.61 30.49 19.54
C GLU A 274 23.28 29.01 19.84
N GLY A 275 22.58 28.31 18.92
CA GLY A 275 22.20 26.91 19.08
C GLY A 275 20.94 26.72 19.94
N MET A 276 20.51 25.47 20.07
CA MET A 276 19.30 25.07 20.82
C MET A 276 19.65 24.27 22.08
N ASP A 277 20.85 24.46 22.63
CA ASP A 277 21.36 23.64 23.74
C ASP A 277 20.50 23.69 25.01
N ASP A 278 19.60 24.70 25.11
CA ASP A 278 18.66 24.90 26.21
C ASP A 278 17.19 24.55 25.86
N LEU A 279 16.89 23.91 24.71
CA LEU A 279 15.53 23.51 24.28
C LEU A 279 15.28 22.00 24.29
#